data_AF-A0AAU1A1X5-F1
#
_entry.id   AF-A0AAU1A1X5-F1
#
_cell.length_a   1.000
_cell.length_b   1.000
_cell.length_c   1.000
_cell.angle_alpha   90.00
_cell.angle_beta   90.00
_cell.angle_gamma   90.00
#
_symmetry.space_group_name_H-M   'P 1'
#
loop_
_entity.id
_entity.type
_entity.pdbx_description
1 polymer ?
#
loop_
_entity_poly.entity_id
_entity_poly.type
_entity_poly.pdbx_seq_one_letter_code
_entity_poly.pdbx_strand_id
1 'polypeptide(L)'
;MSLTRRDFTRRSAATGAGIALAGSVGSLATAPNALAATDDADVDVLKGKDKGVGYGPLIDDPDGILALPEGFSYKVITYCGKTKLESGEFTPSNHDGTATFAGPRGATLLVNNHELAGARADWPHPVPLTEGLVYDPMAAGGCTVVEVRRGGEVAEWVGIAGTATNCAGGHTPWNTWLTCEETEDKAGKNGFTKDHGYVFEVDPADHRANRAPKPIKAFGRYAHEAVVIDPKRGHAYLTEDASGPNGLLYRWVPPKGFEHGRGKLRTLADDAGVLQATRCFDSGGRFVDDLSRATKLGTTYGVDWVDVPDRDAKSVSTRKQFKDGEITRARKLEGMWWGDGGAYVVSSYAREESPVAHDGQVWFYDPKRRTLTLKVLLGVNPDPSKDGALDGPDNITVSPYGGLVISEDGEGIQHLFGATERGRTYPIARNDLNIGTEAEPEYSEMTGVTFSPDGSTLYANIQNPGIMLAIKGPWKRQR
;
A
#
# COMPACT_ATOMS: atom_id res chain seq x y z
N MET A 1 33.75 -43.11 -34.58
CA MET A 1 33.28 -42.11 -35.56
C MET A 1 32.24 -41.24 -34.88
N SER A 2 32.53 -39.95 -34.76
CA SER A 2 31.72 -38.94 -34.09
C SER A 2 30.55 -38.49 -34.98
N LEU A 3 29.32 -38.69 -34.52
CA LEU A 3 28.14 -38.07 -35.11
C LEU A 3 27.87 -36.75 -34.38
N THR A 4 27.83 -35.66 -35.15
CA THR A 4 27.75 -34.28 -34.64
C THR A 4 26.30 -33.79 -34.57
N ARG A 5 26.07 -32.75 -33.77
CA ARG A 5 24.76 -32.15 -33.39
C ARG A 5 23.90 -31.58 -34.55
N ARG A 6 24.21 -31.89 -35.81
CA ARG A 6 23.55 -31.32 -37.00
C ARG A 6 22.60 -32.27 -37.74
N ASP A 7 22.52 -33.55 -37.36
CA ASP A 7 21.64 -34.54 -37.99
C ASP A 7 20.34 -34.84 -37.22
N PHE A 8 20.17 -34.32 -36.00
CA PHE A 8 18.99 -34.62 -35.17
C PHE A 8 17.77 -33.71 -35.45
N THR A 9 17.97 -32.58 -36.14
CA THR A 9 16.91 -31.56 -36.32
C THR A 9 16.11 -31.67 -37.62
N ARG A 10 16.23 -32.77 -38.38
CA ARG A 10 15.57 -32.87 -39.70
C ARG A 10 14.53 -33.98 -39.88
N ARG A 11 14.09 -34.67 -38.82
CA ARG A 11 13.18 -35.85 -38.98
C ARG A 11 12.03 -36.04 -37.99
N SER A 12 11.58 -35.00 -37.27
CA SER A 12 10.42 -35.15 -36.36
C SER A 12 9.26 -34.20 -36.62
N ALA A 13 9.10 -33.75 -37.88
CA ALA A 13 7.88 -33.06 -38.32
C ALA A 13 6.93 -34.06 -39.00
N ALA A 14 6.30 -34.92 -38.20
CA ALA A 14 5.04 -35.58 -38.57
C ALA A 14 4.39 -36.18 -37.31
N THR A 15 3.17 -35.72 -37.03
CA THR A 15 2.14 -36.37 -36.21
C THR A 15 2.19 -36.13 -34.69
N GLY A 16 1.29 -35.25 -34.21
CA GLY A 16 0.95 -35.12 -32.79
C GLY A 16 0.06 -33.91 -32.52
N ALA A 17 -1.25 -34.10 -32.60
CA ALA A 17 -2.24 -33.09 -32.24
C ALA A 17 -2.18 -32.73 -30.74
N GLY A 18 -2.14 -31.43 -30.42
CA GLY A 18 -2.14 -30.93 -29.05
C GLY A 18 -2.38 -29.43 -28.99
N ILE A 19 -3.63 -29.07 -28.66
CA ILE A 19 -4.17 -27.80 -28.12
C ILE A 19 -3.23 -26.57 -28.16
N ALA A 20 -3.56 -25.61 -29.04
CA ALA A 20 -2.93 -24.30 -29.09
C ALA A 20 -3.67 -23.30 -28.17
N LEU A 21 -2.99 -22.84 -27.10
CA LEU A 21 -3.32 -21.58 -26.42
C LEU A 21 -2.59 -20.46 -27.17
N ALA A 22 -3.36 -19.60 -27.83
CA ALA A 22 -2.83 -18.46 -28.58
C ALA A 22 -2.25 -17.40 -27.63
N GLY A 23 -0.91 -17.36 -27.54
CA GLY A 23 -0.17 -16.23 -26.99
C GLY A 23 0.15 -15.24 -28.11
N SER A 24 -0.37 -14.02 -28.02
CA SER A 24 -0.05 -12.93 -28.94
C SER A 24 1.34 -12.37 -28.64
N VAL A 25 2.30 -12.73 -29.50
CA VAL A 25 3.63 -12.13 -29.59
C VAL A 25 3.51 -10.82 -30.37
N GLY A 26 3.68 -9.68 -29.69
CA GLY A 26 3.84 -8.37 -30.30
C GLY A 26 5.31 -8.11 -30.63
N SER A 27 5.58 -7.97 -31.92
CA SER A 27 6.87 -7.80 -32.58
C SER A 27 7.67 -6.54 -32.20
N LEU A 28 9.00 -6.71 -32.08
CA LEU A 28 9.98 -5.62 -32.14
C LEU A 28 9.97 -4.96 -33.52
N ALA A 29 9.93 -3.62 -33.55
CA ALA A 29 10.43 -2.83 -34.66
C ALA A 29 11.10 -1.56 -34.11
N THR A 30 12.39 -1.42 -34.40
CA THR A 30 13.23 -0.26 -34.14
C THR A 30 13.18 0.70 -35.32
N ALA A 31 13.01 2.01 -35.09
CA ALA A 31 13.56 3.06 -35.96
C ALA A 31 13.75 4.39 -35.18
N PRO A 32 14.76 5.22 -35.52
CA PRO A 32 15.29 6.30 -34.67
C PRO A 32 14.89 7.73 -35.11
N ASN A 33 14.83 8.66 -34.15
CA ASN A 33 14.72 10.14 -34.26
C ASN A 33 13.45 10.70 -34.95
N ALA A 34 12.76 11.76 -34.53
CA ALA A 34 12.75 12.65 -33.38
C ALA A 34 11.47 13.52 -33.47
N LEU A 35 10.94 13.92 -32.31
CA LEU A 35 10.15 15.13 -31.98
C LEU A 35 9.02 15.62 -32.92
N ALA A 36 7.77 15.51 -32.45
CA ALA A 36 6.89 16.66 -32.21
C ALA A 36 5.75 16.25 -31.28
N ALA A 37 5.39 17.18 -30.40
CA ALA A 37 4.31 17.11 -29.43
C ALA A 37 2.92 17.05 -30.10
N THR A 38 1.92 16.90 -29.22
CA THR A 38 0.47 16.92 -29.41
C THR A 38 -0.14 15.65 -30.01
N ASP A 39 -0.51 14.73 -29.12
CA ASP A 39 -1.88 14.23 -29.16
C ASP A 39 -2.43 14.43 -27.75
N ASP A 40 -3.49 15.22 -27.68
CA ASP A 40 -4.22 15.60 -26.50
C ASP A 40 -4.57 14.36 -25.67
N ALA A 41 -3.96 14.27 -24.48
CA ALA A 41 -4.59 13.55 -23.39
C ALA A 41 -5.73 14.44 -22.91
N ASP A 42 -6.83 14.43 -23.66
CA ASP A 42 -8.13 14.77 -23.11
C ASP A 42 -8.29 13.89 -21.86
N VAL A 43 -8.18 14.55 -20.72
CA VAL A 43 -8.66 14.05 -19.44
C VAL A 43 -10.15 13.90 -19.66
N ASP A 44 -10.58 12.69 -20.03
CA ASP A 44 -11.97 12.37 -20.34
C ASP A 44 -12.78 12.37 -19.03
N VAL A 45 -13.05 13.58 -18.56
CA VAL A 45 -13.92 13.88 -17.42
C VAL A 45 -15.35 13.63 -17.88
N LEU A 46 -15.87 12.46 -17.51
CA LEU A 46 -17.28 12.21 -17.15
C LEU A 46 -18.35 12.97 -17.94
N LYS A 47 -18.30 13.00 -19.28
CA LYS A 47 -19.47 13.43 -20.10
C LYS A 47 -19.59 12.64 -21.39
N GLY A 48 -20.21 11.47 -21.29
CA GLY A 48 -20.90 10.84 -22.42
C GLY A 48 -20.86 9.31 -22.39
N LYS A 49 -22.03 8.73 -22.64
CA LYS A 49 -22.39 7.30 -22.81
C LYS A 49 -21.37 6.40 -23.53
N ASP A 50 -20.18 6.24 -22.99
CA ASP A 50 -19.42 5.00 -23.16
C ASP A 50 -20.09 3.96 -22.26
N LYS A 51 -20.18 2.70 -22.69
CA LYS A 51 -20.63 1.61 -21.80
C LYS A 51 -19.48 1.35 -20.81
N GLY A 52 -19.36 2.28 -19.87
CA GLY A 52 -18.08 2.80 -19.39
C GLY A 52 -17.44 1.98 -18.27
N VAL A 53 -16.12 2.17 -18.17
CA VAL A 53 -15.29 1.72 -17.05
C VAL A 53 -15.94 2.15 -15.73
N GLY A 54 -15.98 1.24 -14.76
CA GLY A 54 -16.52 1.48 -13.41
C GLY A 54 -17.88 0.82 -13.17
N TYR A 55 -18.63 1.37 -12.21
CA TYR A 55 -19.86 0.77 -11.68
C TYR A 55 -21.10 1.65 -11.84
N GLY A 56 -20.99 2.78 -12.54
CA GLY A 56 -22.04 3.78 -12.64
C GLY A 56 -21.77 4.97 -11.72
N PRO A 57 -22.69 5.96 -11.66
CA PRO A 57 -22.56 7.10 -10.76
C PRO A 57 -22.66 6.66 -9.29
N LEU A 58 -21.99 7.41 -8.41
CA LEU A 58 -22.19 7.30 -6.97
C LEU A 58 -23.55 7.89 -6.60
N ILE A 59 -24.22 7.25 -5.65
CA ILE A 59 -25.52 7.67 -5.14
C ILE A 59 -25.31 8.13 -3.70
N ASP A 60 -25.72 9.37 -3.41
CA ASP A 60 -25.64 9.95 -2.07
C ASP A 60 -26.25 9.00 -1.04
N ASP A 61 -25.53 8.79 0.06
CA ASP A 61 -25.95 7.88 1.11
C ASP A 61 -26.94 8.57 2.06
N PRO A 62 -28.17 8.06 2.23
CA PRO A 62 -29.12 8.63 3.19
C PRO A 62 -28.62 8.64 4.64
N ASP A 63 -27.74 7.70 5.00
CA ASP A 63 -27.12 7.63 6.32
C ASP A 63 -25.86 8.52 6.44
N GLY A 64 -25.40 9.10 5.32
CA GLY A 64 -24.29 10.03 5.26
C GLY A 64 -22.94 9.41 5.64
N ILE A 65 -22.69 8.14 5.31
CA ILE A 65 -21.42 7.47 5.59
C ILE A 65 -20.65 7.23 4.29
N LEU A 66 -21.24 6.52 3.34
CA LEU A 66 -20.51 6.08 2.15
C LEU A 66 -21.43 6.02 0.92
N ALA A 67 -21.25 6.98 0.00
CA ALA A 67 -21.93 6.95 -1.29
C ALA A 67 -21.39 5.79 -2.13
N LEU A 68 -22.29 5.01 -2.72
CA LEU A 68 -21.96 3.82 -3.50
C LEU A 68 -22.75 3.77 -4.82
N PRO A 69 -22.25 3.08 -5.85
CA PRO A 69 -22.99 2.83 -7.08
C PRO A 69 -24.22 1.93 -6.86
N GLU A 70 -25.17 1.97 -7.80
CA GLU A 70 -26.34 1.09 -7.77
C GLU A 70 -25.92 -0.40 -7.67
N GLY A 71 -26.57 -1.13 -6.76
CA GLY A 71 -26.32 -2.55 -6.52
C GLY A 71 -25.18 -2.84 -5.52
N PHE A 72 -24.49 -1.81 -5.02
CA PHE A 72 -23.56 -1.92 -3.91
C PHE A 72 -24.23 -1.61 -2.57
N SER A 73 -23.61 -2.08 -1.50
CA SER A 73 -24.02 -1.83 -0.11
C SER A 73 -22.79 -1.94 0.79
N TYR A 74 -22.83 -1.30 1.96
CA TYR A 74 -21.82 -1.47 3.00
C TYR A 74 -22.42 -1.95 4.32
N LYS A 75 -21.55 -2.41 5.21
CA LYS A 75 -21.84 -2.59 6.63
C LYS A 75 -20.71 -2.00 7.46
N VAL A 76 -21.04 -1.29 8.53
CA VAL A 76 -20.07 -0.91 9.56
C VAL A 76 -19.70 -2.16 10.38
N ILE A 77 -18.42 -2.48 10.44
CA ILE A 77 -17.86 -3.63 11.17
C ILE A 77 -17.35 -3.19 12.55
N THR A 78 -16.52 -2.15 12.58
CA THR A 78 -16.04 -1.50 13.80
C THR A 78 -16.28 0.00 13.70
N TYR A 79 -16.48 0.65 14.85
CA TYR A 79 -16.65 2.09 14.95
C TYR A 79 -16.08 2.56 16.30
N CYS A 80 -15.07 3.43 16.27
CA CYS A 80 -14.40 4.01 17.44
C CYS A 80 -15.38 4.65 18.44
N GLY A 81 -15.27 4.29 19.72
CA GLY A 81 -16.19 4.75 20.76
C GLY A 81 -17.59 4.11 20.74
N LYS A 82 -17.86 3.17 19.82
CA LYS A 82 -19.12 2.39 19.79
C LYS A 82 -18.86 0.88 19.91
N THR A 83 -18.03 0.34 19.03
CA THR A 83 -17.64 -1.09 19.06
C THR A 83 -16.68 -1.33 20.21
N LYS A 84 -16.81 -2.48 20.87
CA LYS A 84 -15.95 -2.89 21.98
C LYS A 84 -15.12 -4.10 21.61
N LEU A 85 -13.87 -4.10 22.08
CA LEU A 85 -13.03 -5.27 22.10
C LEU A 85 -13.58 -6.31 23.10
N GLU A 86 -13.10 -7.54 22.99
CA GLU A 86 -13.41 -8.62 23.94
C GLU A 86 -13.03 -8.26 25.39
N SER A 87 -12.02 -7.40 25.57
CA SER A 87 -11.57 -6.88 26.86
C SER A 87 -12.50 -5.80 27.46
N GLY A 88 -13.42 -5.25 26.66
CA GLY A 88 -14.46 -4.31 27.09
C GLY A 88 -14.16 -2.83 26.82
N GLU A 89 -12.91 -2.48 26.50
CA GLU A 89 -12.54 -1.16 25.96
C GLU A 89 -13.12 -0.95 24.56
N PHE A 90 -13.22 0.31 24.14
CA PHE A 90 -13.67 0.65 22.79
C PHE A 90 -12.60 0.33 21.74
N THR A 91 -13.05 0.03 20.52
CA THR A 91 -12.16 -0.03 19.36
C THR A 91 -11.39 1.29 19.22
N PRO A 92 -10.07 1.25 18.98
CA PRO A 92 -9.26 2.46 18.93
C PRO A 92 -9.57 3.35 17.72
N SER A 93 -9.17 4.62 17.78
CA SER A 93 -9.36 5.60 16.69
C SER A 93 -8.43 5.35 15.49
N ASN A 94 -8.53 6.20 14.47
CA ASN A 94 -7.58 6.31 13.34
C ASN A 94 -7.29 4.96 12.69
N HIS A 95 -8.36 4.28 12.25
CA HIS A 95 -8.22 2.99 11.57
C HIS A 95 -7.46 3.18 10.27
N ASP A 96 -6.45 2.36 10.01
CA ASP A 96 -5.54 2.55 8.88
C ASP A 96 -5.27 1.23 8.13
N GLY A 97 -4.04 1.01 7.68
CA GLY A 97 -3.55 -0.18 7.00
C GLY A 97 -4.20 -1.47 7.48
N THR A 98 -4.84 -2.15 6.54
CA THR A 98 -5.61 -3.36 6.83
C THR A 98 -5.33 -4.48 5.83
N ALA A 99 -5.21 -5.70 6.34
CA ALA A 99 -5.16 -6.91 5.51
C ALA A 99 -6.13 -7.97 6.00
N THR A 100 -6.68 -8.75 5.07
CA THR A 100 -7.54 -9.89 5.39
C THR A 100 -6.78 -11.22 5.36
N PHE A 101 -7.24 -12.15 6.18
CA PHE A 101 -6.70 -13.48 6.32
C PHE A 101 -7.84 -14.49 6.47
N ALA A 102 -7.64 -15.71 5.98
CA ALA A 102 -8.59 -16.79 6.20
C ALA A 102 -8.63 -17.16 7.69
N GLY A 103 -9.82 -17.11 8.28
CA GLY A 103 -10.08 -17.46 9.67
C GLY A 103 -10.67 -18.86 9.86
N PRO A 104 -10.80 -19.31 11.11
CA PRO A 104 -11.41 -20.60 11.43
C PRO A 104 -12.87 -20.63 11.00
N ARG A 105 -13.35 -21.81 10.57
CA ARG A 105 -14.78 -22.05 10.23
C ARG A 105 -15.34 -21.08 9.17
N GLY A 106 -14.47 -20.57 8.29
CA GLY A 106 -14.86 -19.65 7.22
C GLY A 106 -15.10 -18.21 7.67
N ALA A 107 -14.58 -17.82 8.84
CA ALA A 107 -14.46 -16.42 9.22
C ALA A 107 -13.40 -15.71 8.37
N THR A 108 -13.50 -14.39 8.29
CA THR A 108 -12.42 -13.52 7.81
C THR A 108 -11.78 -12.87 9.03
N LEU A 109 -10.46 -12.99 9.17
CA LEU A 109 -9.69 -12.22 10.12
C LEU A 109 -9.16 -10.97 9.40
N LEU A 110 -9.22 -9.82 10.05
CA LEU A 110 -8.60 -8.58 9.59
C LEU A 110 -7.61 -8.11 10.64
N VAL A 111 -6.41 -7.71 10.23
CA VAL A 111 -5.52 -6.94 11.10
C VAL A 111 -5.66 -5.49 10.68
N ASN A 112 -6.04 -4.63 11.62
CA ASN A 112 -6.33 -3.22 11.38
C ASN A 112 -5.39 -2.36 12.21
N ASN A 113 -4.56 -1.55 11.56
CA ASN A 113 -3.69 -0.61 12.23
C ASN A 113 -4.47 0.56 12.82
N HIS A 114 -3.87 1.18 13.83
CA HIS A 114 -4.36 2.42 14.44
C HIS A 114 -3.27 3.48 14.41
N GLU A 115 -3.42 4.46 13.53
CA GLU A 115 -2.43 5.50 13.26
C GLU A 115 -2.48 6.62 14.31
N LEU A 116 -2.03 6.28 15.51
CA LEU A 116 -2.10 7.18 16.66
C LEU A 116 -0.70 7.72 16.97
N ALA A 117 -0.46 8.96 16.55
CA ALA A 117 0.80 9.66 16.76
C ALA A 117 0.94 10.27 18.17
N GLY A 118 2.16 10.56 18.61
CA GLY A 118 2.38 11.27 19.87
C GLY A 118 2.16 10.45 21.13
N ALA A 119 1.92 11.13 22.25
CA ALA A 119 1.84 10.48 23.56
C ALA A 119 0.50 9.76 23.75
N ARG A 120 0.53 8.58 24.36
CA ARG A 120 -0.69 7.80 24.67
C ARG A 120 -1.77 8.58 25.40
N ALA A 121 -1.37 9.47 26.31
CA ALA A 121 -2.29 10.24 27.13
C ALA A 121 -3.15 11.25 26.33
N ASP A 122 -2.74 11.57 25.10
CA ASP A 122 -3.44 12.52 24.24
C ASP A 122 -4.63 11.87 23.51
N TRP A 123 -4.75 10.54 23.56
CA TRP A 123 -5.77 9.79 22.83
C TRP A 123 -6.90 9.31 23.76
N PRO A 124 -8.18 9.61 23.43
CA PRO A 124 -9.33 9.07 24.17
C PRO A 124 -9.51 7.57 24.01
N HIS A 125 -9.18 7.04 22.82
CA HIS A 125 -9.34 5.64 22.46
C HIS A 125 -8.03 5.08 21.88
N PRO A 126 -6.96 4.94 22.68
CA PRO A 126 -5.72 4.33 22.25
C PRO A 126 -5.86 2.80 22.20
N VAL A 127 -4.96 2.12 21.50
CA VAL A 127 -4.92 0.64 21.51
C VAL A 127 -4.71 0.16 22.95
N PRO A 128 -5.57 -0.69 23.52
CA PRO A 128 -5.46 -1.10 24.93
C PRO A 128 -4.12 -1.79 25.26
N LEU A 129 -3.59 -1.51 26.44
CA LEU A 129 -2.35 -2.15 26.91
C LEU A 129 -2.64 -3.57 27.39
N THR A 130 -2.57 -4.54 26.49
CA THR A 130 -2.80 -5.96 26.79
C THR A 130 -1.51 -6.66 27.24
N GLU A 131 -1.57 -7.39 28.36
CA GLU A 131 -0.39 -8.01 28.97
C GLU A 131 0.39 -8.91 27.99
N GLY A 132 1.67 -8.59 27.82
CA GLY A 132 2.59 -9.33 26.95
C GLY A 132 2.51 -8.94 25.47
N LEU A 133 1.62 -8.04 25.07
CA LEU A 133 1.52 -7.48 23.70
C LEU A 133 2.02 -6.04 23.59
N VAL A 134 2.57 -5.48 24.67
CA VAL A 134 2.99 -4.08 24.73
C VAL A 134 4.47 -3.95 24.34
N TYR A 135 4.76 -3.16 23.31
CA TYR A 135 6.12 -2.73 22.98
C TYR A 135 6.56 -1.57 23.91
N ASP A 136 5.94 -0.40 23.80
CA ASP A 136 6.18 0.77 24.65
C ASP A 136 4.85 1.26 25.25
N PRO A 137 4.64 1.22 26.58
CA PRO A 137 3.37 1.64 27.18
C PRO A 137 3.04 3.12 26.97
N MET A 138 4.01 3.95 26.53
CA MET A 138 3.81 5.39 26.31
C MET A 138 3.30 5.71 24.90
N ALA A 139 3.33 4.75 23.98
CA ALA A 139 2.78 4.91 22.64
C ALA A 139 1.30 4.49 22.59
N ALA A 140 0.53 5.19 21.76
CA ALA A 140 -0.92 5.05 21.68
C ALA A 140 -1.36 4.01 20.63
N GLY A 141 -0.56 3.84 19.59
CA GLY A 141 -0.82 2.98 18.44
C GLY A 141 -0.65 1.49 18.71
N GLY A 142 -0.74 0.74 17.63
CA GLY A 142 -0.83 -0.71 17.59
C GLY A 142 -1.71 -1.16 16.44
N CYS A 143 -2.19 -2.39 16.54
CA CYS A 143 -3.23 -2.91 15.66
C CYS A 143 -4.19 -3.79 16.44
N THR A 144 -5.44 -3.85 16.00
CA THR A 144 -6.41 -4.86 16.46
C THR A 144 -6.54 -5.97 15.43
N VAL A 145 -7.05 -7.12 15.87
CA VAL A 145 -7.48 -8.22 15.02
C VAL A 145 -9.00 -8.30 15.14
N VAL A 146 -9.69 -8.19 14.00
CA VAL A 146 -11.14 -8.27 13.88
C VAL A 146 -11.51 -9.62 13.25
N GLU A 147 -12.35 -10.41 13.90
CA GLU A 147 -12.95 -11.63 13.33
C GLU A 147 -14.36 -11.32 12.84
N VAL A 148 -14.59 -11.38 11.53
CA VAL A 148 -15.92 -11.33 10.92
C VAL A 148 -16.37 -12.75 10.59
N ARG A 149 -17.33 -13.26 11.36
CA ARG A 149 -17.88 -14.61 11.16
C ARG A 149 -18.91 -14.62 10.04
N ARG A 150 -19.15 -15.79 9.46
CA ARG A 150 -20.14 -15.99 8.37
C ARG A 150 -21.55 -15.51 8.74
N GLY A 151 -21.93 -15.59 10.01
CA GLY A 151 -23.21 -15.10 10.54
C GLY A 151 -23.31 -13.57 10.65
N GLY A 152 -22.20 -12.84 10.44
CA GLY A 152 -22.12 -11.39 10.62
C GLY A 152 -21.71 -10.96 12.03
N GLU A 153 -21.49 -11.90 12.95
CA GLU A 153 -20.91 -11.61 14.27
C GLU A 153 -19.48 -11.09 14.12
N VAL A 154 -19.15 -10.07 14.91
CA VAL A 154 -17.84 -9.43 14.95
C VAL A 154 -17.25 -9.63 16.35
N ALA A 155 -15.98 -10.03 16.40
CA ALA A 155 -15.16 -9.99 17.60
C ALA A 155 -13.89 -9.20 17.30
N GLU A 156 -13.32 -8.55 18.31
CA GLU A 156 -12.13 -7.72 18.15
C GLU A 156 -11.23 -7.84 19.38
N TRP A 157 -9.93 -7.97 19.17
CA TRP A 157 -8.93 -8.01 20.24
C TRP A 157 -7.62 -7.33 19.80
N VAL A 158 -6.75 -7.02 20.75
CA VAL A 158 -5.44 -6.41 20.46
C VAL A 158 -4.52 -7.41 19.76
N GLY A 159 -3.95 -7.02 18.63
CA GLY A 159 -2.88 -7.76 17.95
C GLY A 159 -1.50 -7.42 18.55
N ILE A 160 -1.22 -6.12 18.63
CA ILE A 160 -0.03 -5.52 19.26
C ILE A 160 -0.42 -4.15 19.79
N ALA A 161 0.19 -3.71 20.90
CA ALA A 161 -0.02 -2.38 21.48
C ALA A 161 1.31 -1.70 21.78
N GLY A 162 1.28 -0.37 21.92
CA GLY A 162 2.45 0.40 22.32
C GLY A 162 3.49 0.53 21.20
N THR A 163 3.05 0.43 19.95
CA THR A 163 3.77 0.95 18.78
C THR A 163 3.19 2.32 18.44
N ALA A 164 3.86 3.11 17.60
CA ALA A 164 3.52 4.51 17.34
C ALA A 164 3.20 4.76 15.87
N THR A 165 2.16 5.55 15.60
CA THR A 165 1.77 5.96 14.23
C THR A 165 1.73 4.76 13.27
N ASN A 166 0.97 3.73 13.62
CA ASN A 166 0.85 2.56 12.76
C ASN A 166 0.03 2.93 11.53
N CYS A 167 0.68 3.27 10.43
CA CYS A 167 0.05 3.69 9.17
C CYS A 167 -0.38 2.45 8.35
N ALA A 168 0.22 2.22 7.19
CA ALA A 168 -0.04 1.04 6.37
C ALA A 168 0.76 -0.20 6.81
N GLY A 169 1.08 -1.08 5.87
CA GLY A 169 1.82 -2.29 6.19
C GLY A 169 1.93 -3.28 5.04
N GLY A 170 1.99 -4.56 5.37
CA GLY A 170 2.23 -5.62 4.40
C GLY A 170 1.68 -6.99 4.77
N HIS A 171 0.87 -7.58 3.89
CA HIS A 171 0.50 -8.99 4.00
C HIS A 171 1.68 -9.88 3.55
N THR A 172 2.15 -10.78 4.42
CA THR A 172 3.26 -11.69 4.10
C THR A 172 2.78 -12.94 3.35
N PRO A 173 3.63 -13.57 2.51
CA PRO A 173 3.31 -14.85 1.87
C PRO A 173 3.01 -16.01 2.83
N TRP A 174 3.35 -15.88 4.12
CA TRP A 174 3.06 -16.87 5.17
C TRP A 174 1.87 -16.48 6.06
N ASN A 175 1.06 -15.53 5.60
CA ASN A 175 -0.21 -15.10 6.19
C ASN A 175 -0.05 -14.49 7.60
N THR A 176 0.88 -13.56 7.72
CA THR A 176 1.01 -12.60 8.84
C THR A 176 0.94 -11.17 8.31
N TRP A 177 0.68 -10.21 9.18
CA TRP A 177 0.71 -8.79 8.89
C TRP A 177 2.03 -8.18 9.34
N LEU A 178 2.59 -7.28 8.55
CA LEU A 178 3.68 -6.41 8.93
C LEU A 178 3.10 -5.01 9.15
N THR A 179 2.98 -4.60 10.40
CA THR A 179 2.54 -3.24 10.74
C THR A 179 3.74 -2.30 10.73
N CYS A 180 3.58 -1.11 10.14
CA CYS A 180 4.64 -0.14 9.94
C CYS A 180 4.42 1.09 10.81
N GLU A 181 5.44 1.52 11.55
CA GLU A 181 5.42 2.80 12.26
C GLU A 181 5.91 3.94 11.34
N GLU A 182 5.04 4.90 11.08
CA GLU A 182 5.24 6.07 10.24
C GLU A 182 5.79 7.24 11.09
N THR A 183 6.92 6.99 11.76
CA THR A 183 7.56 8.00 12.61
C THR A 183 9.07 7.80 12.68
N GLU A 184 9.78 8.86 13.06
CA GLU A 184 11.20 8.80 13.41
C GLU A 184 11.45 9.09 14.89
N ASP A 185 10.42 9.08 15.73
CA ASP A 185 10.56 9.40 17.14
C ASP A 185 11.45 8.40 17.89
N LYS A 186 12.21 8.93 18.84
CA LYS A 186 13.17 8.19 19.67
C LYS A 186 12.73 8.21 21.12
N ALA A 187 13.33 7.33 21.93
CA ALA A 187 13.15 7.37 23.37
C ALA A 187 13.43 8.78 23.92
N GLY A 188 12.55 9.24 24.81
CA GLY A 188 12.57 10.59 25.38
C GLY A 188 11.72 11.62 24.61
N LYS A 189 11.29 11.35 23.38
CA LYS A 189 10.30 12.18 22.66
C LYS A 189 8.90 11.64 22.91
N ASN A 190 7.90 12.51 23.06
CA ASN A 190 6.50 12.14 23.33
C ASN A 190 6.31 11.22 24.55
N GLY A 191 7.26 11.26 25.50
CA GLY A 191 7.28 10.37 26.66
C GLY A 191 7.72 8.94 26.37
N PHE A 192 8.07 8.59 25.13
CA PHE A 192 8.48 7.24 24.74
C PHE A 192 9.69 6.75 25.56
N THR A 193 9.64 5.47 25.92
CA THR A 193 10.71 4.77 26.63
C THR A 193 11.61 3.99 25.67
N LYS A 194 11.18 3.81 24.41
CA LYS A 194 11.89 3.10 23.35
C LYS A 194 11.96 3.96 22.09
N ASP A 195 12.85 3.58 21.18
CA ASP A 195 12.87 4.16 19.84
C ASP A 195 11.74 3.55 19.00
N HIS A 196 11.16 4.36 18.12
CA HIS A 196 10.09 3.97 17.20
C HIS A 196 10.53 4.16 15.73
N GLY A 197 9.64 3.90 14.79
CA GLY A 197 9.91 3.95 13.35
C GLY A 197 10.35 2.60 12.80
N TYR A 198 9.80 1.51 13.31
CA TYR A 198 10.13 0.15 12.89
C TYR A 198 8.91 -0.61 12.37
N VAL A 199 9.19 -1.73 11.71
CA VAL A 199 8.17 -2.71 11.30
C VAL A 199 8.03 -3.80 12.36
N PHE A 200 6.81 -4.26 12.64
CA PHE A 200 6.51 -5.37 13.55
C PHE A 200 5.68 -6.44 12.84
N GLU A 201 5.91 -7.71 13.19
CA GLU A 201 5.12 -8.83 12.65
C GLU A 201 3.99 -9.21 13.61
N VAL A 202 2.77 -9.30 13.08
CA VAL A 202 1.55 -9.68 13.78
C VAL A 202 0.93 -10.90 13.10
N ASP A 203 0.72 -11.95 13.87
CA ASP A 203 0.00 -13.15 13.46
C ASP A 203 -1.49 -13.03 13.85
N PRO A 204 -2.41 -12.92 12.88
CA PRO A 204 -3.85 -12.84 13.16
C PRO A 204 -4.43 -14.16 13.67
N ALA A 205 -3.80 -15.29 13.35
CA ALA A 205 -4.32 -16.62 13.64
C ALA A 205 -3.78 -17.20 14.96
N ASP A 206 -2.59 -16.76 15.41
CA ASP A 206 -1.99 -17.17 16.67
C ASP A 206 -1.60 -15.98 17.55
N HIS A 207 -2.52 -15.59 18.43
CA HIS A 207 -2.31 -14.52 19.41
C HIS A 207 -1.07 -14.75 20.32
N ARG A 208 -0.66 -16.00 20.56
CA ARG A 208 0.53 -16.27 21.39
C ARG A 208 1.82 -15.90 20.66
N ALA A 209 1.82 -15.96 19.33
CA ALA A 209 2.97 -15.59 18.50
C ALA A 209 3.26 -14.07 18.57
N ASN A 210 2.27 -13.25 18.95
CA ASN A 210 2.40 -11.79 19.05
C ASN A 210 3.01 -11.34 20.39
N ARG A 211 3.16 -12.25 21.36
CA ARG A 211 3.73 -11.90 22.66
C ARG A 211 5.20 -11.52 22.57
N ALA A 212 5.58 -10.58 23.45
CA ALA A 212 6.87 -9.89 23.48
C ALA A 212 7.20 -9.27 22.12
N PRO A 213 6.45 -8.22 21.71
CA PRO A 213 6.68 -7.58 20.43
C PRO A 213 8.12 -7.12 20.26
N LYS A 214 8.69 -7.40 19.08
CA LYS A 214 10.07 -7.06 18.75
C LYS A 214 10.12 -6.39 17.37
N PRO A 215 10.74 -5.21 17.26
CA PRO A 215 10.89 -4.53 15.97
C PRO A 215 11.82 -5.32 15.04
N ILE A 216 11.52 -5.32 13.75
CA ILE A 216 12.36 -5.89 12.70
C ILE A 216 13.38 -4.84 12.26
N LYS A 217 14.36 -4.57 13.13
CA LYS A 217 15.40 -3.53 12.90
C LYS A 217 16.22 -3.75 11.62
N ALA A 218 16.26 -4.99 11.12
CA ALA A 218 16.89 -5.31 9.84
C ALA A 218 16.31 -4.51 8.67
N PHE A 219 15.03 -4.10 8.74
CA PHE A 219 14.35 -3.29 7.72
C PHE A 219 14.67 -1.78 7.81
N GLY A 220 15.40 -1.38 8.86
CA GLY A 220 15.78 0.00 9.12
C GLY A 220 14.74 0.79 9.90
N ARG A 221 15.09 2.05 10.20
CA ARG A 221 14.34 2.98 11.02
C ARG A 221 14.08 4.29 10.28
N TYR A 222 12.83 4.56 9.95
CA TYR A 222 12.33 5.73 9.23
C TYR A 222 10.80 5.76 9.36
N ALA A 223 10.13 6.75 8.80
CA ALA A 223 8.67 6.74 8.68
C ALA A 223 8.28 5.68 7.65
N HIS A 224 8.01 4.45 8.09
CA HIS A 224 7.62 3.36 7.20
C HIS A 224 6.15 3.51 6.86
N GLU A 225 5.83 3.55 5.58
CA GLU A 225 4.44 3.42 5.18
C GLU A 225 4.07 1.94 5.04
N ALA A 226 4.61 1.28 4.02
CA ALA A 226 4.19 -0.03 3.61
C ALA A 226 5.39 -0.92 3.31
N VAL A 227 5.13 -2.23 3.32
CA VAL A 227 6.15 -3.24 3.04
C VAL A 227 5.56 -4.39 2.25
N VAL A 228 6.26 -4.85 1.23
CA VAL A 228 5.88 -6.04 0.47
C VAL A 228 7.03 -7.02 0.32
N ILE A 229 6.72 -8.31 0.36
CA ILE A 229 7.73 -9.38 0.26
C ILE A 229 7.67 -10.02 -1.13
N ASP A 230 8.80 -10.09 -1.84
CA ASP A 230 8.95 -10.93 -3.05
C ASP A 230 8.96 -12.40 -2.62
N PRO A 231 7.91 -13.19 -2.91
CA PRO A 231 7.81 -14.58 -2.46
C PRO A 231 8.83 -15.51 -3.16
N LYS A 232 9.47 -15.07 -4.25
CA LYS A 232 10.46 -15.86 -5.00
C LYS A 232 11.89 -15.57 -4.56
N ARG A 233 12.21 -14.30 -4.31
CA ARG A 233 13.58 -13.87 -3.93
C ARG A 233 13.76 -13.67 -2.43
N GLY A 234 12.67 -13.47 -1.70
CA GLY A 234 12.68 -13.15 -0.28
C GLY A 234 13.12 -11.72 0.04
N HIS A 235 13.20 -10.83 -0.96
CA HIS A 235 13.44 -9.41 -0.71
C HIS A 235 12.20 -8.76 -0.08
N ALA A 236 12.40 -7.79 0.80
CA ALA A 236 11.34 -6.86 1.18
C ALA A 236 11.54 -5.55 0.41
N TYR A 237 10.46 -4.92 -0.03
CA TYR A 237 10.45 -3.56 -0.57
C TYR A 237 9.62 -2.70 0.36
N LEU A 238 10.12 -1.50 0.66
CA LEU A 238 9.53 -0.63 1.69
C LEU A 238 9.48 0.81 1.19
N THR A 239 8.44 1.53 1.58
CA THR A 239 8.26 2.94 1.29
C THR A 239 8.51 3.79 2.54
N GLU A 240 9.04 4.99 2.33
CA GLU A 240 9.16 6.01 3.37
C GLU A 240 8.34 7.22 2.97
N ASP A 241 7.31 7.53 3.76
CA ASP A 241 6.59 8.78 3.63
C ASP A 241 7.43 9.91 4.24
N ALA A 242 7.95 10.75 3.35
CA ALA A 242 8.67 11.94 3.75
C ALA A 242 8.71 12.99 2.65
N SER A 243 8.82 14.24 3.10
CA SER A 243 8.85 15.43 2.24
C SER A 243 10.04 16.37 2.50
N GLY A 244 10.91 16.08 3.47
CA GLY A 244 12.07 16.94 3.82
C GLY A 244 13.33 16.20 4.27
N PRO A 245 14.22 15.78 3.35
CA PRO A 245 14.02 15.68 1.90
C PRO A 245 12.97 14.63 1.54
N ASN A 246 12.58 14.56 0.26
CA ASN A 246 11.65 13.56 -0.28
C ASN A 246 12.04 12.13 0.15
N GLY A 247 11.02 11.31 0.42
CA GLY A 247 11.09 9.92 0.83
C GLY A 247 11.70 9.00 -0.23
N LEU A 248 12.03 7.78 0.21
CA LEU A 248 12.79 6.79 -0.56
C LEU A 248 12.03 5.47 -0.70
N LEU A 249 12.22 4.81 -1.84
CA LEU A 249 11.86 3.41 -2.02
C LEU A 249 13.06 2.54 -1.65
N TYR A 250 12.88 1.65 -0.69
CA TYR A 250 13.91 0.75 -0.18
C TYR A 250 13.73 -0.69 -0.67
N ARG A 251 14.84 -1.44 -0.63
CA ARG A 251 14.90 -2.89 -0.72
C ARG A 251 15.75 -3.43 0.41
N TRP A 252 15.22 -4.39 1.15
CA TRP A 252 16.00 -5.25 2.03
C TRP A 252 16.27 -6.59 1.36
N VAL A 253 17.55 -6.98 1.34
CA VAL A 253 18.04 -8.28 0.85
C VAL A 253 18.34 -9.16 2.06
N PRO A 254 17.73 -10.36 2.17
CA PRO A 254 17.95 -11.24 3.32
C PRO A 254 19.37 -11.80 3.35
N PRO A 255 19.89 -12.14 4.55
CA PRO A 255 21.16 -12.84 4.65
C PRO A 255 21.07 -14.22 3.98
N LYS A 256 22.21 -14.70 3.47
CA LYS A 256 22.28 -15.99 2.77
C LYS A 256 21.77 -17.13 3.66
N GLY A 257 20.82 -17.90 3.15
CA GLY A 257 20.24 -19.05 3.85
C GLY A 257 19.12 -18.70 4.84
N PHE A 258 18.67 -17.45 4.90
CA PHE A 258 17.47 -17.10 5.64
C PHE A 258 16.23 -17.70 4.97
N GLU A 259 15.43 -18.40 5.76
CA GLU A 259 14.14 -18.94 5.35
C GLU A 259 13.03 -18.14 6.00
N HIS A 260 12.18 -17.57 5.15
CA HIS A 260 10.99 -16.85 5.56
C HIS A 260 9.94 -17.77 6.20
N GLY A 261 9.08 -17.19 7.02
CA GLY A 261 7.99 -17.90 7.69
C GLY A 261 7.49 -17.16 8.91
N ARG A 262 6.38 -17.65 9.47
CA ARG A 262 5.73 -17.06 10.65
C ARG A 262 6.72 -16.86 11.79
N GLY A 263 6.86 -15.62 12.25
CA GLY A 263 7.72 -15.25 13.37
C GLY A 263 9.22 -15.39 13.09
N LYS A 264 9.65 -15.63 11.85
CA LYS A 264 11.08 -15.74 11.51
C LYS A 264 11.76 -14.38 11.40
N LEU A 265 11.05 -13.35 10.91
CA LEU A 265 11.62 -12.01 10.77
C LEU A 265 12.06 -11.42 12.12
N ARG A 266 11.25 -11.59 13.17
CA ARG A 266 11.62 -11.15 14.54
C ARG A 266 12.86 -11.86 15.12
N THR A 267 13.29 -12.99 14.54
CA THR A 267 14.52 -13.69 14.99
C THR A 267 15.80 -13.14 14.38
N LEU A 268 15.70 -12.26 13.38
CA LEU A 268 16.84 -11.61 12.77
C LEU A 268 17.65 -10.83 13.82
N ALA A 269 18.97 -10.81 13.63
CA ALA A 269 19.84 -9.81 14.24
C ALA A 269 19.51 -8.44 13.65
N ASP A 270 19.75 -7.38 14.42
CA ASP A 270 19.36 -6.01 14.04
C ASP A 270 20.01 -5.54 12.74
N ASP A 271 21.21 -6.04 12.42
CA ASP A 271 22.00 -5.72 11.23
C ASP A 271 21.89 -6.76 10.11
N ALA A 272 21.03 -7.77 10.25
CA ALA A 272 20.93 -8.87 9.30
C ALA A 272 20.50 -8.41 7.90
N GLY A 273 21.10 -9.01 6.87
CA GLY A 273 20.83 -8.65 5.47
C GLY A 273 21.37 -7.26 5.10
N VAL A 274 20.94 -6.71 3.97
CA VAL A 274 21.38 -5.40 3.47
C VAL A 274 20.17 -4.56 3.10
N LEU A 275 20.06 -3.36 3.68
CA LEU A 275 19.06 -2.36 3.29
C LEU A 275 19.65 -1.44 2.23
N GLN A 276 18.88 -1.15 1.18
CA GLN A 276 19.33 -0.37 0.03
C GLN A 276 18.25 0.60 -0.43
N ALA A 277 18.64 1.78 -0.91
CA ALA A 277 17.76 2.78 -1.51
C ALA A 277 17.77 2.68 -3.05
N THR A 278 16.65 3.02 -3.67
CA THR A 278 16.45 2.94 -5.12
C THR A 278 17.27 3.98 -5.88
N ARG A 279 17.79 3.58 -7.05
CA ARG A 279 18.41 4.47 -8.03
C ARG A 279 17.90 4.18 -9.43
N CYS A 280 17.26 5.15 -10.06
CA CYS A 280 16.58 5.04 -11.35
C CYS A 280 17.36 5.69 -12.49
N PHE A 281 17.19 5.12 -13.68
CA PHE A 281 17.76 5.64 -14.93
C PHE A 281 16.70 5.66 -16.03
N ASP A 282 16.71 6.69 -16.87
CA ASP A 282 15.87 6.77 -18.04
C ASP A 282 16.35 5.81 -19.17
N SER A 283 15.61 5.76 -20.27
CA SER A 283 15.94 4.91 -21.42
C SER A 283 17.27 5.25 -22.10
N GLY A 284 17.82 6.44 -21.87
CA GLY A 284 19.14 6.87 -22.32
C GLY A 284 20.26 6.56 -21.32
N GLY A 285 19.95 5.93 -20.19
CA GLY A 285 20.90 5.64 -19.11
C GLY A 285 21.25 6.86 -18.26
N ARG A 286 20.48 7.96 -18.34
CA ARG A 286 20.67 9.14 -17.50
C ARG A 286 19.99 8.93 -16.17
N PHE A 287 20.66 9.34 -15.10
CA PHE A 287 20.12 9.25 -13.75
C PHE A 287 18.85 10.11 -13.60
N VAL A 288 17.87 9.56 -12.89
CA VAL A 288 16.61 10.22 -12.52
C VAL A 288 16.65 10.47 -11.02
N ASP A 289 16.79 11.73 -10.61
CA ASP A 289 16.82 12.18 -9.22
C ASP A 289 15.44 12.17 -8.54
N ASP A 290 14.37 12.39 -9.30
CA ASP A 290 13.01 12.48 -8.75
C ASP A 290 11.97 11.81 -9.68
N LEU A 291 11.10 10.97 -9.12
CA LEU A 291 10.07 10.24 -9.89
C LEU A 291 9.00 11.17 -10.50
N SER A 292 8.75 12.34 -9.91
CA SER A 292 7.76 13.31 -10.41
C SER A 292 8.04 13.76 -11.84
N ARG A 293 9.28 13.63 -12.32
CA ARG A 293 9.68 13.93 -13.71
C ARG A 293 8.91 13.12 -14.76
N ALA A 294 8.30 12.00 -14.40
CA ALA A 294 7.47 11.22 -15.31
C ALA A 294 6.07 11.83 -15.46
N THR A 295 5.75 12.26 -16.67
CA THR A 295 4.46 12.90 -16.99
C THR A 295 3.59 12.08 -17.93
N LYS A 296 4.02 10.86 -18.27
CA LYS A 296 3.32 9.99 -19.23
C LYS A 296 3.21 8.57 -18.72
N LEU A 297 1.98 8.03 -18.72
CA LEU A 297 1.73 6.62 -18.44
C LEU A 297 2.62 5.71 -19.30
N GLY A 298 3.12 4.63 -18.69
CA GLY A 298 4.06 3.70 -19.34
C GLY A 298 5.52 4.18 -19.34
N THR A 299 5.83 5.37 -18.84
CA THR A 299 7.23 5.77 -18.58
C THR A 299 7.91 4.71 -17.73
N THR A 300 9.04 4.21 -18.21
CA THR A 300 9.76 3.10 -17.59
C THR A 300 11.19 3.50 -17.29
N TYR A 301 11.61 3.33 -16.05
CA TYR A 301 12.98 3.52 -15.58
C TYR A 301 13.66 2.19 -15.29
N GLY A 302 14.97 2.10 -15.58
CA GLY A 302 15.83 1.03 -15.10
C GLY A 302 16.22 1.26 -13.64
N VAL A 303 16.35 0.19 -12.85
CA VAL A 303 16.54 0.28 -11.39
C VAL A 303 17.83 -0.41 -10.93
N ASP A 304 18.68 0.38 -10.28
CA ASP A 304 19.78 -0.03 -9.41
C ASP A 304 19.46 0.27 -7.94
N TRP A 305 20.36 -0.16 -7.05
CA TRP A 305 20.21 -0.06 -5.60
C TRP A 305 21.53 0.40 -4.99
N VAL A 306 21.45 1.26 -3.98
CA VAL A 306 22.59 1.79 -3.23
C VAL A 306 22.45 1.42 -1.77
N ASP A 307 23.49 0.86 -1.17
CA ASP A 307 23.46 0.43 0.23
C ASP A 307 23.22 1.62 1.17
N VAL A 308 22.32 1.43 2.13
CA VAL A 308 22.06 2.39 3.21
C VAL A 308 23.20 2.30 4.23
N PRO A 309 23.95 3.40 4.50
CA PRO A 309 25.09 3.35 5.41
C PRO A 309 24.74 2.98 6.86
N ASP A 310 23.73 3.62 7.44
CA ASP A 310 23.22 3.36 8.80
C ASP A 310 21.69 3.19 8.78
N ARG A 311 21.23 1.95 8.66
CA ARG A 311 19.79 1.65 8.60
C ARG A 311 19.03 2.01 9.88
N ASP A 312 19.70 2.08 11.03
CA ASP A 312 19.06 2.31 12.33
C ASP A 312 18.91 3.82 12.61
N ALA A 313 19.42 4.67 11.71
CA ALA A 313 19.36 6.13 11.80
C ALA A 313 19.79 6.65 13.18
N LYS A 314 20.93 6.14 13.69
CA LYS A 314 21.42 6.42 15.05
C LYS A 314 21.69 7.89 15.23
N SER A 315 22.28 8.53 14.22
CA SER A 315 22.59 9.95 14.21
C SER A 315 21.80 10.75 13.17
N VAL A 316 21.60 10.19 11.98
CA VAL A 316 21.01 10.88 10.83
C VAL A 316 19.90 10.02 10.23
N SER A 317 18.74 10.61 9.97
CA SER A 317 17.62 9.97 9.26
C SER A 317 18.09 9.25 7.99
N THR A 318 17.56 8.06 7.73
CA THR A 318 18.00 7.20 6.62
C THR A 318 18.07 7.95 5.28
N ARG A 319 17.01 8.69 4.90
CA ARG A 319 16.97 9.49 3.66
C ARG A 319 17.99 10.62 3.54
N LYS A 320 18.58 11.07 4.65
CA LYS A 320 19.53 12.20 4.74
C LYS A 320 21.00 11.76 4.69
N GLN A 321 21.26 10.46 4.59
CA GLN A 321 22.63 9.92 4.58
C GLN A 321 23.28 9.95 3.18
N PHE A 322 22.48 10.20 2.14
CA PHE A 322 22.91 10.21 0.74
C PHE A 322 23.18 11.62 0.23
N LYS A 323 24.15 11.74 -0.68
CA LYS A 323 24.45 12.97 -1.42
C LYS A 323 23.59 13.08 -2.67
N ASP A 324 23.53 14.30 -3.21
CA ASP A 324 22.88 14.56 -4.49
C ASP A 324 23.47 13.68 -5.61
N GLY A 325 22.60 13.06 -6.41
CA GLY A 325 23.02 12.19 -7.52
C GLY A 325 23.23 10.70 -7.19
N GLU A 326 23.15 10.32 -5.90
CA GLU A 326 23.35 8.93 -5.48
C GLU A 326 22.09 8.07 -5.61
N ILE A 327 20.92 8.64 -5.32
CA ILE A 327 19.65 7.92 -5.16
C ILE A 327 18.47 8.70 -5.71
N THR A 328 17.44 7.98 -6.16
CA THR A 328 16.19 8.56 -6.65
C THR A 328 15.22 8.77 -5.51
N ARG A 329 14.54 9.91 -5.52
CA ARG A 329 13.54 10.28 -4.52
C ARG A 329 12.14 10.35 -5.12
N ALA A 330 11.14 10.32 -4.25
CA ALA A 330 9.78 10.70 -4.59
C ALA A 330 9.10 11.27 -3.35
N ARG A 331 8.16 12.18 -3.57
CA ARG A 331 7.32 12.74 -2.51
C ARG A 331 6.32 11.69 -2.05
N LYS A 332 6.06 11.68 -0.74
CA LYS A 332 5.06 10.83 -0.06
C LYS A 332 4.95 9.44 -0.69
N LEU A 333 6.01 8.64 -0.54
CA LEU A 333 5.94 7.25 -0.97
C LEU A 333 5.16 6.48 0.08
N GLU A 334 4.01 5.98 -0.31
CA GLU A 334 2.99 5.49 0.61
C GLU A 334 2.66 4.02 0.34
N GLY A 335 1.38 3.69 0.17
CA GLY A 335 0.86 2.35 -0.01
C GLY A 335 1.64 1.50 -1.02
N MET A 336 1.78 0.22 -0.66
CA MET A 336 2.38 -0.79 -1.54
C MET A 336 1.52 -2.05 -1.59
N TRP A 337 1.54 -2.72 -2.75
CA TRP A 337 0.91 -4.03 -2.88
C TRP A 337 1.72 -4.96 -3.79
N TRP A 338 1.91 -6.21 -3.36
CA TRP A 338 2.53 -7.23 -4.20
C TRP A 338 1.49 -7.89 -5.11
N GLY A 339 1.70 -7.79 -6.41
CA GLY A 339 0.81 -8.38 -7.42
C GLY A 339 1.51 -8.51 -8.77
N ASP A 340 0.96 -9.34 -9.66
CA ASP A 340 1.47 -9.50 -11.03
C ASP A 340 2.98 -9.83 -11.14
N GLY A 341 3.55 -10.40 -10.08
CA GLY A 341 4.97 -10.74 -9.99
C GLY A 341 5.91 -9.58 -9.65
N GLY A 342 5.39 -8.43 -9.23
CA GLY A 342 6.13 -7.25 -8.79
C GLY A 342 5.42 -6.48 -7.68
N ALA A 343 5.89 -5.25 -7.44
CA ALA A 343 5.35 -4.37 -6.41
C ALA A 343 4.70 -3.13 -7.04
N TYR A 344 3.45 -2.86 -6.68
CA TYR A 344 2.83 -1.55 -6.89
C TYR A 344 3.26 -0.62 -5.76
N VAL A 345 3.56 0.64 -6.09
CA VAL A 345 4.10 1.65 -5.16
C VAL A 345 3.42 2.97 -5.44
N VAL A 346 2.88 3.59 -4.41
CA VAL A 346 2.16 4.85 -4.51
C VAL A 346 3.09 6.03 -4.19
N SER A 347 2.88 7.14 -4.89
CA SER A 347 3.40 8.47 -4.56
C SER A 347 2.22 9.43 -4.61
N SER A 348 1.73 9.90 -3.47
CA SER A 348 0.44 10.61 -3.39
C SER A 348 0.46 11.93 -4.13
N TYR A 349 1.55 12.69 -4.08
CA TYR A 349 1.59 13.94 -4.82
C TYR A 349 2.99 14.47 -5.07
N ALA A 350 3.07 15.46 -5.94
CA ALA A 350 4.20 16.36 -6.08
C ALA A 350 3.67 17.79 -6.28
N ARG A 351 4.28 18.78 -5.61
CA ARG A 351 3.90 20.20 -5.66
C ARG A 351 5.04 21.04 -6.25
N GLU A 352 4.99 22.37 -6.10
CA GLU A 352 5.91 23.32 -6.76
C GLU A 352 7.40 23.13 -6.45
N GLU A 353 7.73 22.49 -5.33
CA GLU A 353 9.09 22.14 -4.94
C GLU A 353 9.65 20.91 -5.65
N SER A 354 8.83 20.19 -6.41
CA SER A 354 9.22 19.06 -7.24
C SER A 354 9.42 19.47 -8.69
N PRO A 355 10.21 18.73 -9.49
CA PRO A 355 10.40 19.03 -10.91
C PRO A 355 9.11 19.15 -11.74
N VAL A 356 8.08 18.38 -11.41
CA VAL A 356 6.75 18.47 -12.02
C VAL A 356 5.68 18.19 -10.96
N ALA A 357 4.61 18.99 -10.95
CA ALA A 357 3.48 18.78 -10.04
C ALA A 357 2.52 17.72 -10.57
N HIS A 358 1.95 16.93 -9.66
CA HIS A 358 0.88 15.95 -9.91
C HIS A 358 0.16 15.64 -8.61
N ASP A 359 -1.02 15.06 -8.71
CA ASP A 359 -1.85 14.67 -7.56
C ASP A 359 -1.92 13.17 -7.36
N GLY A 360 -1.03 12.42 -8.02
CA GLY A 360 -0.88 11.02 -7.73
C GLY A 360 -0.11 10.27 -8.79
N GLN A 361 0.73 9.35 -8.35
CA GLN A 361 1.36 8.36 -9.21
C GLN A 361 1.27 6.99 -8.58
N VAL A 362 0.99 5.98 -9.41
CA VAL A 362 1.19 4.58 -9.02
C VAL A 362 2.21 3.95 -9.96
N TRP A 363 3.27 3.42 -9.38
CA TRP A 363 4.39 2.78 -10.06
C TRP A 363 4.32 1.27 -9.92
N PHE A 364 4.83 0.54 -10.91
CA PHE A 364 5.01 -0.91 -10.84
C PHE A 364 6.49 -1.28 -10.99
N TYR A 365 7.05 -1.88 -9.94
CA TYR A 365 8.40 -2.41 -9.94
C TYR A 365 8.42 -3.90 -10.32
N ASP A 366 9.06 -4.22 -11.44
CA ASP A 366 9.35 -5.60 -11.86
C ASP A 366 10.78 -5.98 -11.43
N PRO A 367 10.96 -6.87 -10.43
CA PRO A 367 12.28 -7.28 -9.97
C PRO A 367 13.02 -8.22 -10.93
N LYS A 368 12.32 -8.87 -11.87
CA LYS A 368 12.94 -9.71 -12.90
C LYS A 368 13.57 -8.84 -13.99
N ARG A 369 12.88 -7.78 -14.40
CA ARG A 369 13.35 -6.84 -15.43
C ARG A 369 14.18 -5.71 -14.85
N ARG A 370 14.08 -5.49 -13.54
CA ARG A 370 14.67 -4.36 -12.80
C ARG A 370 14.19 -3.03 -13.37
N THR A 371 12.88 -2.90 -13.53
CA THR A 371 12.24 -1.72 -14.12
C THR A 371 11.12 -1.20 -13.24
N LEU A 372 10.98 0.12 -13.15
CA LEU A 372 9.89 0.83 -12.50
C LEU A 372 9.05 1.53 -13.57
N THR A 373 7.77 1.19 -13.69
CA THR A 373 6.87 1.68 -14.75
C THR A 373 5.70 2.47 -14.18
N LEU A 374 5.45 3.68 -14.67
CA LEU A 374 4.30 4.50 -14.26
C LEU A 374 3.00 3.87 -14.81
N LYS A 375 2.05 3.54 -13.92
CA LYS A 375 0.79 2.84 -14.22
C LYS A 375 -0.45 3.70 -14.07
N VAL A 376 -0.44 4.63 -13.11
CA VAL A 376 -1.50 5.61 -12.87
C VAL A 376 -0.84 6.96 -12.68
N LEU A 377 -1.46 8.01 -13.22
CA LEU A 377 -1.03 9.39 -13.09
C LEU A 377 -2.29 10.25 -12.93
N LEU A 378 -2.40 10.95 -11.81
CA LEU A 378 -3.45 11.93 -11.54
C LEU A 378 -2.87 13.32 -11.79
N GLY A 379 -3.52 14.09 -12.66
CA GLY A 379 -3.18 15.49 -12.87
C GLY A 379 -3.62 16.34 -11.67
N VAL A 380 -3.04 17.52 -11.52
CA VAL A 380 -3.39 18.44 -10.41
C VAL A 380 -4.89 18.74 -10.41
N ASN A 381 -5.54 18.46 -9.29
CA ASN A 381 -6.92 18.74 -8.97
C ASN A 381 -7.06 20.27 -8.76
N PRO A 382 -7.80 20.97 -9.63
CA PRO A 382 -7.89 22.43 -9.56
C PRO A 382 -8.83 22.91 -8.46
N ASP A 383 -9.70 22.04 -7.92
CA ASP A 383 -10.69 22.40 -6.90
C ASP A 383 -11.12 21.16 -6.09
N PRO A 384 -10.34 20.77 -5.06
CA PRO A 384 -10.62 19.57 -4.27
C PRO A 384 -11.92 19.65 -3.43
N SER A 385 -12.53 20.84 -3.34
CA SER A 385 -13.86 21.00 -2.72
C SER A 385 -15.01 20.50 -3.60
N LYS A 386 -14.74 20.15 -4.87
CA LYS A 386 -15.73 19.66 -5.83
C LYS A 386 -15.46 18.22 -6.22
N ASP A 387 -16.51 17.42 -6.14
CA ASP A 387 -16.48 16.02 -6.54
C ASP A 387 -16.14 15.88 -8.04
N GLY A 388 -15.23 14.97 -8.36
CA GLY A 388 -14.98 14.48 -9.72
C GLY A 388 -13.51 14.32 -10.10
N ALA A 389 -12.61 15.13 -9.54
CA ALA A 389 -11.17 14.93 -9.69
C ALA A 389 -10.64 14.12 -8.50
N LEU A 390 -9.73 13.20 -8.78
CA LEU A 390 -9.11 12.34 -7.78
C LEU A 390 -7.71 12.87 -7.46
N ASP A 391 -7.29 12.81 -6.20
CA ASP A 391 -6.02 13.27 -5.69
C ASP A 391 -5.56 12.53 -4.42
N GLY A 392 -4.25 12.58 -4.16
CA GLY A 392 -3.65 11.98 -2.97
C GLY A 392 -3.90 10.47 -2.86
N PRO A 393 -3.62 9.65 -3.89
CA PRO A 393 -3.69 8.21 -3.72
C PRO A 393 -2.71 7.79 -2.63
N ASP A 394 -3.16 6.89 -1.75
CA ASP A 394 -2.35 6.31 -0.70
C ASP A 394 -2.58 4.77 -0.68
N ASN A 395 -3.45 4.29 0.21
CA ASN A 395 -3.57 2.89 0.53
C ASN A 395 -4.09 2.13 -0.71
N ILE A 396 -3.51 0.97 -1.02
CA ILE A 396 -3.73 0.29 -2.30
C ILE A 396 -3.89 -1.21 -2.16
N THR A 397 -4.75 -1.80 -2.98
CA THR A 397 -4.85 -3.26 -3.16
C THR A 397 -5.02 -3.66 -4.62
N VAL A 398 -4.45 -4.81 -4.99
CA VAL A 398 -4.73 -5.43 -6.28
C VAL A 398 -6.07 -6.14 -6.22
N SER A 399 -6.95 -5.80 -7.16
CA SER A 399 -8.28 -6.39 -7.24
C SER A 399 -8.20 -7.84 -7.74
N PRO A 400 -8.92 -8.80 -7.12
CA PRO A 400 -9.06 -10.15 -7.66
C PRO A 400 -9.81 -10.18 -8.99
N TYR A 401 -10.45 -9.07 -9.37
CA TYR A 401 -11.11 -8.87 -10.64
C TYR A 401 -10.20 -8.19 -11.69
N GLY A 402 -8.94 -7.91 -11.35
CA GLY A 402 -7.97 -7.21 -12.19
C GLY A 402 -7.98 -5.69 -11.97
N GLY A 403 -6.81 -5.07 -12.16
CA GLY A 403 -6.59 -3.67 -11.84
C GLY A 403 -6.32 -3.43 -10.35
N LEU A 404 -6.42 -2.17 -9.96
CA LEU A 404 -6.14 -1.68 -8.61
C LEU A 404 -7.40 -1.09 -7.99
N VAL A 405 -7.47 -1.12 -6.67
CA VAL A 405 -8.36 -0.26 -5.86
C VAL A 405 -7.46 0.54 -4.93
N ILE A 406 -7.69 1.84 -4.88
CA ILE A 406 -6.84 2.83 -4.23
C ILE A 406 -7.73 3.72 -3.37
N SER A 407 -7.26 4.07 -2.19
CA SER A 407 -7.87 5.05 -1.31
C SER A 407 -7.23 6.42 -1.48
N GLU A 408 -8.00 7.48 -1.23
CA GLU A 408 -7.50 8.85 -1.19
C GLU A 408 -7.25 9.32 0.25
N ASP A 409 -6.07 9.92 0.43
CA ASP A 409 -5.65 10.89 1.44
C ASP A 409 -5.33 12.21 0.72
N GLY A 410 -6.34 12.73 0.03
CA GLY A 410 -6.27 13.94 -0.79
C GLY A 410 -6.71 15.19 -0.04
N GLU A 411 -6.92 16.28 -0.78
CA GLU A 411 -7.55 17.48 -0.26
C GLU A 411 -9.09 17.40 -0.45
N GLY A 412 -9.87 17.78 0.56
CA GLY A 412 -11.33 17.88 0.41
C GLY A 412 -12.06 16.54 0.36
N ILE A 413 -12.73 16.22 -0.75
CA ILE A 413 -13.63 15.06 -0.88
C ILE A 413 -12.83 13.79 -1.14
N GLN A 414 -13.05 12.74 -0.33
CA GLN A 414 -12.26 11.52 -0.36
C GLN A 414 -13.00 10.35 -0.99
N HIS A 415 -12.30 9.53 -1.78
CA HIS A 415 -12.86 8.37 -2.46
C HIS A 415 -12.10 7.07 -2.19
N LEU A 416 -12.80 5.98 -2.49
CA LEU A 416 -12.15 4.80 -3.05
C LEU A 416 -12.31 4.86 -4.55
N PHE A 417 -11.25 4.62 -5.30
CA PHE A 417 -11.30 4.57 -6.74
C PHE A 417 -10.55 3.35 -7.28
N GLY A 418 -10.92 2.93 -8.49
CA GLY A 418 -10.25 1.85 -9.18
C GLY A 418 -9.38 2.37 -10.32
N ALA A 419 -8.34 1.61 -10.65
CA ALA A 419 -7.54 1.85 -11.85
C ALA A 419 -7.45 0.57 -12.70
N THR A 420 -7.76 0.69 -13.99
CA THR A 420 -7.62 -0.41 -14.95
C THR A 420 -6.15 -0.72 -15.24
N GLU A 421 -5.86 -1.86 -15.88
CA GLU A 421 -4.50 -2.21 -16.35
C GLU A 421 -3.88 -1.15 -17.30
N ARG A 422 -4.72 -0.33 -17.94
CA ARG A 422 -4.32 0.76 -18.83
C ARG A 422 -4.18 2.12 -18.13
N GLY A 423 -4.43 2.18 -16.82
CA GLY A 423 -4.33 3.41 -16.02
C GLY A 423 -5.56 4.31 -16.06
N ARG A 424 -6.67 3.90 -16.70
CA ARG A 424 -7.96 4.63 -16.59
C ARG A 424 -8.51 4.48 -15.18
N THR A 425 -8.86 5.58 -14.55
CA THR A 425 -9.43 5.64 -13.19
C THR A 425 -10.96 5.74 -13.22
N TYR A 426 -11.61 5.35 -12.12
CA TYR A 426 -13.06 5.44 -11.93
C TYR A 426 -13.41 5.40 -10.43
N PRO A 427 -14.41 6.16 -9.96
CA PRO A 427 -14.84 6.11 -8.56
C PRO A 427 -15.50 4.77 -8.22
N ILE A 428 -15.31 4.33 -6.98
CA ILE A 428 -15.94 3.14 -6.39
C ILE A 428 -16.81 3.53 -5.20
N ALA A 429 -16.36 4.48 -4.38
CA ALA A 429 -17.10 5.02 -3.24
C ALA A 429 -16.66 6.46 -2.96
N ARG A 430 -17.52 7.27 -2.35
CA ARG A 430 -17.18 8.59 -1.80
C ARG A 430 -17.49 8.61 -0.31
N ASN A 431 -16.58 9.16 0.48
CA ASN A 431 -16.81 9.40 1.90
C ASN A 431 -17.83 10.53 2.06
N ASP A 432 -19.03 10.21 2.53
CA ASP A 432 -20.09 11.19 2.79
C ASP A 432 -20.13 11.60 4.28
N LEU A 433 -19.27 11.00 5.13
CA LEU A 433 -19.21 11.30 6.56
C LEU A 433 -18.55 12.66 6.80
N ASN A 434 -19.39 13.69 6.93
CA ASN A 434 -18.95 15.01 7.34
C ASN A 434 -18.57 15.01 8.83
N ILE A 435 -17.28 15.16 9.12
CA ILE A 435 -16.73 15.28 10.49
C ILE A 435 -16.57 16.74 10.93
N GLY A 436 -16.79 17.70 10.02
CA GLY A 436 -16.76 19.14 10.27
C GLY A 436 -18.14 19.70 10.61
N THR A 437 -18.51 20.80 9.97
CA THR A 437 -19.83 21.44 10.13
C THR A 437 -20.59 21.46 8.80
N GLU A 438 -21.89 21.77 8.81
CA GLU A 438 -22.65 21.93 7.56
C GLU A 438 -22.12 23.09 6.69
N ALA A 439 -21.58 24.14 7.30
CA ALA A 439 -21.05 25.32 6.60
C ALA A 439 -19.62 25.13 6.09
N GLU A 440 -18.84 24.32 6.80
CA GLU A 440 -17.45 23.98 6.51
C GLU A 440 -17.31 22.46 6.64
N PRO A 441 -17.74 21.71 5.61
CA PRO A 441 -17.67 20.25 5.64
C PRO A 441 -16.22 19.79 5.56
N GLU A 442 -15.94 18.70 6.27
CA GLU A 442 -14.64 18.05 6.29
C GLU A 442 -14.85 16.54 6.19
N TYR A 443 -14.04 15.88 5.38
CA TYR A 443 -14.13 14.44 5.13
C TYR A 443 -12.78 13.82 5.43
N SER A 444 -12.74 12.89 6.37
CA SER A 444 -11.53 12.14 6.66
C SER A 444 -11.11 11.32 5.44
N GLU A 445 -9.81 11.09 5.29
CA GLU A 445 -9.25 10.15 4.32
C GLU A 445 -9.90 8.76 4.37
N MET A 446 -9.82 8.07 3.24
CA MET A 446 -10.13 6.65 3.13
C MET A 446 -8.82 5.86 3.24
N THR A 447 -8.83 4.71 3.92
CA THR A 447 -7.60 3.92 4.12
C THR A 447 -7.92 2.42 4.27
N GLY A 448 -6.90 1.57 4.44
CA GLY A 448 -7.05 0.16 4.77
C GLY A 448 -7.76 -0.70 3.71
N VAL A 449 -7.67 -0.32 2.44
CA VAL A 449 -8.44 -0.99 1.39
C VAL A 449 -7.91 -2.39 1.08
N THR A 450 -8.76 -3.42 1.20
CA THR A 450 -8.35 -4.82 0.99
C THR A 450 -9.53 -5.75 0.72
N PHE A 451 -9.36 -6.75 -0.16
CA PHE A 451 -10.41 -7.74 -0.41
C PHE A 451 -10.39 -8.87 0.62
N SER A 452 -11.55 -9.45 0.92
CA SER A 452 -11.67 -10.74 1.61
C SER A 452 -10.91 -11.83 0.85
N PRO A 453 -10.50 -12.93 1.51
CA PRO A 453 -9.75 -14.01 0.85
C PRO A 453 -10.50 -14.67 -0.33
N ASP A 454 -11.85 -14.61 -0.31
CA ASP A 454 -12.70 -15.10 -1.39
C ASP A 454 -13.03 -14.04 -2.47
N GLY A 455 -12.54 -12.81 -2.30
CA GLY A 455 -12.75 -11.67 -3.20
C GLY A 455 -14.15 -11.06 -3.17
N SER A 456 -15.08 -11.58 -2.36
CA SER A 456 -16.49 -11.16 -2.41
C SER A 456 -16.79 -9.85 -1.69
N THR A 457 -15.93 -9.42 -0.77
CA THR A 457 -16.10 -8.24 0.07
C THR A 457 -14.86 -7.37 -0.04
N LEU A 458 -15.03 -6.08 -0.32
CA LEU A 458 -13.97 -5.09 -0.17
C LEU A 458 -14.11 -4.47 1.21
N TYR A 459 -13.05 -4.51 2.01
CA TYR A 459 -12.95 -3.76 3.25
C TYR A 459 -12.19 -2.47 2.99
N ALA A 460 -12.58 -1.42 3.71
CA ALA A 460 -11.92 -0.12 3.72
C ALA A 460 -12.31 0.61 5.00
N ASN A 461 -11.55 1.64 5.34
CA ASN A 461 -11.73 2.41 6.55
C ASN A 461 -11.99 3.89 6.21
N ILE A 462 -12.74 4.56 7.09
CA ILE A 462 -12.70 6.02 7.25
C ILE A 462 -11.82 6.28 8.47
N GLN A 463 -10.69 6.97 8.29
CA GLN A 463 -9.62 7.01 9.30
C GLN A 463 -10.08 7.68 10.60
N ASN A 464 -10.60 8.90 10.53
CA ASN A 464 -11.19 9.64 11.65
C ASN A 464 -12.72 9.66 11.52
N PRO A 465 -13.49 9.16 12.50
CA PRO A 465 -13.10 8.76 13.85
C PRO A 465 -12.54 7.34 14.00
N GLY A 466 -12.51 6.55 12.92
CA GLY A 466 -12.08 5.16 12.93
C GLY A 466 -13.27 4.24 12.73
N ILE A 467 -13.54 3.93 11.47
CA ILE A 467 -14.69 3.12 11.05
C ILE A 467 -14.23 2.12 10.00
N MET A 468 -14.42 0.83 10.27
CA MET A 468 -14.21 -0.22 9.27
C MET A 468 -15.51 -0.54 8.54
N LEU A 469 -15.46 -0.56 7.22
CA LEU A 469 -16.58 -0.83 6.33
C LEU A 469 -16.36 -2.13 5.57
N ALA A 470 -17.41 -2.92 5.42
CA ALA A 470 -17.46 -4.08 4.53
C ALA A 470 -18.38 -3.79 3.36
N ILE A 471 -17.80 -3.56 2.18
CA ILE A 471 -18.49 -3.19 0.94
C ILE A 471 -18.73 -4.44 0.10
N LYS A 472 -19.99 -4.63 -0.33
CA LYS A 472 -20.42 -5.73 -1.19
C LYS A 472 -21.17 -5.19 -2.39
N GLY A 473 -20.95 -5.80 -3.54
CA GLY A 473 -21.71 -5.50 -4.74
C GLY A 473 -21.31 -6.38 -5.92
N PRO A 474 -21.77 -6.05 -7.13
CA PRO A 474 -21.51 -6.81 -8.36
C PRO A 474 -20.09 -6.57 -8.89
N TRP A 475 -19.08 -6.92 -8.09
CA TRP A 475 -17.68 -6.81 -8.47
C TRP A 475 -17.39 -7.53 -9.79
N LYS A 476 -16.68 -6.87 -10.69
CA LYS A 476 -16.39 -7.38 -12.03
C LYS A 476 -15.09 -6.81 -12.56
N ARG A 477 -14.48 -7.52 -13.52
CA ARG A 477 -13.33 -7.01 -14.26
C ARG A 477 -13.75 -5.80 -15.09
N GLN A 478 -13.08 -4.68 -14.85
CA GLN A 478 -13.20 -3.48 -15.68
C GLN A 478 -12.30 -3.64 -16.91
N ARG A 479 -12.78 -3.20 -18.08
CA ARG A 479 -12.09 -3.39 -19.37
C ARG A 479 -11.73 -2.08 -20.03
#